data_AF-J9H8B4-F1
#
_entry.id   AF-J9H8B4-F1
#
_cell.length_a   1.000
_cell.length_b   1.000
_cell.length_c   1.000
_cell.angle_alpha   90.00
_cell.angle_beta   90.00
_cell.angle_gamma   90.00
#
_symmetry.space_group_name_H-M   'P 1'
#
loop_
_entity.id
_entity.type
_entity.pdbx_description
1 polymer ?
#
loop_
_entity_poly.entity_id
_entity_poly.type
_entity_poly.pdbx_seq_one_letter_code
_entity_poly.pdbx_strand_id
1 'polypeptide(L)'
;MELLTIKHTDFTMTIECGKFDTIWTKAKNNIGEQQLFSKYSWTDGVLSVIRHTDNGEQQIENGKSADAIFFDNADYPIWVEFEDYVMDAQFGSELQGDNERFTFRRHILAGFLNYGNEIGRSEIHLIYKTKEKLKSFTFSF
;
A
#
# COMPACT_ATOMS: atom_id res chain seq x y z
N MET A 1 13.44 3.47 0.50
CA MET A 1 12.88 4.81 0.69
C MET A 1 11.42 4.62 1.02
N GLU A 2 10.92 5.29 2.04
CA GLU A 2 9.48 5.37 2.33
C GLU A 2 8.80 6.08 1.16
N LEU A 3 7.80 5.45 0.55
CA LEU A 3 7.08 5.99 -0.61
C LEU A 3 5.69 6.48 -0.25
N LEU A 4 4.99 5.75 0.61
CA LEU A 4 3.60 6.01 0.92
C LEU A 4 3.32 5.65 2.38
N THR A 5 2.66 6.57 3.08
CA THR A 5 2.21 6.37 4.45
C THR A 5 0.71 6.61 4.52
N ILE A 6 -0.02 5.58 4.93
CA ILE A 6 -1.47 5.60 5.15
C ILE A 6 -1.69 5.57 6.65
N LYS A 7 -2.22 6.68 7.19
CA LYS A 7 -2.62 6.75 8.59
C LYS A 7 -4.10 6.38 8.68
N HIS A 8 -4.41 5.33 9.42
CA HIS A 8 -5.76 4.85 9.69
C HIS A 8 -6.04 4.98 11.20
N THR A 9 -7.31 4.95 11.61
CA THR A 9 -7.68 5.01 13.05
C THR A 9 -7.16 3.84 13.89
N ASP A 10 -6.82 2.75 13.22
CA ASP A 10 -6.48 1.45 13.83
C ASP A 10 -5.05 0.98 13.51
N PHE A 11 -4.35 1.67 12.61
CA PHE A 11 -2.99 1.34 12.22
C PHE A 11 -2.32 2.48 11.44
N THR A 12 -0.99 2.40 11.34
CA THR A 12 -0.22 3.12 10.33
C THR A 12 0.38 2.11 9.36
N MET A 13 0.16 2.31 8.06
CA MET A 13 0.76 1.49 7.01
C MET A 13 1.84 2.31 6.29
N THR A 14 3.02 1.72 6.18
CA THR A 14 4.16 2.28 5.48
C THR A 14 4.56 1.35 4.34
N ILE A 15 4.73 1.93 3.16
CA ILE A 15 5.14 1.22 1.95
C ILE A 15 6.45 1.81 1.47
N GLU A 16 7.41 0.94 1.20
CA GLU A 16 8.72 1.33 0.71
C GLU A 16 8.97 0.81 -0.71
N CYS A 17 9.90 1.43 -1.41
CA CYS A 17 10.57 0.80 -2.54
C CYS A 17 12.01 1.32 -2.65
N GLY A 18 12.97 0.41 -2.80
CA GLY A 18 14.39 0.77 -2.90
C GLY A 18 14.81 1.24 -4.30
N LYS A 19 14.00 1.01 -5.33
CA LYS A 19 14.36 1.25 -6.74
C LYS A 19 13.38 2.20 -7.46
N PHE A 20 12.55 2.91 -6.70
CA PHE A 20 11.45 3.69 -7.24
C PHE A 20 11.90 4.69 -8.32
N ASP A 21 12.94 5.48 -8.06
CA ASP A 21 13.38 6.52 -9.00
C ASP A 21 13.85 5.95 -10.35
N THR A 22 14.49 4.78 -10.30
CA THR A 22 14.91 4.06 -11.51
C THR A 22 13.70 3.57 -12.30
N ILE A 23 12.69 3.03 -11.61
CA ILE A 23 11.45 2.55 -12.22
C ILE A 23 10.66 3.72 -12.81
N TRP A 24 10.46 4.79 -12.03
CA TRP A 24 9.77 6.01 -12.45
C TRP A 24 10.42 6.64 -13.67
N THR A 25 11.74 6.81 -13.65
CA THR A 25 12.49 7.39 -14.79
C THR A 25 12.33 6.54 -16.05
N LYS A 26 12.41 5.21 -15.91
CA LYS A 26 12.22 4.28 -17.04
C LYS A 26 10.79 4.36 -17.59
N ALA A 27 9.78 4.38 -16.73
CA ALA A 27 8.38 4.50 -17.13
C ALA A 27 8.12 5.83 -17.84
N LYS A 28 8.63 6.94 -17.27
CA LYS A 28 8.53 8.29 -17.83
C LYS A 28 9.13 8.37 -19.23
N ASN A 29 10.29 7.74 -19.45
CA ASN A 29 10.94 7.72 -20.76
C ASN A 29 10.20 6.86 -21.80
N ASN A 30 9.46 5.84 -21.37
CA ASN A 30 8.79 4.90 -22.28
C ASN A 30 7.38 5.37 -22.69
N ILE A 31 6.58 5.89 -21.76
CA ILE A 31 5.16 6.24 -22.01
C ILE A 31 4.84 7.72 -21.79
N GLY A 32 5.80 8.50 -21.29
CA GLY A 32 5.63 9.92 -20.98
C GLY A 32 5.00 10.15 -19.61
N GLU A 33 5.43 11.21 -18.94
CA GLU A 33 4.97 11.60 -17.59
C GLU A 33 3.46 11.80 -17.48
N GLN A 34 2.84 12.30 -18.55
CA GLN A 34 1.40 12.55 -18.60
C GLN A 34 0.54 11.29 -18.47
N GLN A 35 1.13 10.11 -18.62
CA GLN A 35 0.45 8.82 -18.51
C GLN A 35 0.75 8.10 -17.19
N LEU A 36 1.58 8.68 -16.30
CA LEU A 36 1.97 8.06 -15.03
C LEU A 36 1.06 8.47 -13.88
N PHE A 37 -0.24 8.29 -14.07
CA PHE A 37 -1.24 8.58 -13.05
C PHE A 37 -2.04 7.33 -12.68
N SER A 38 -2.28 7.17 -11.40
CA SER A 38 -3.13 6.14 -10.80
C SER A 38 -4.31 6.79 -10.10
N LYS A 39 -5.46 6.12 -10.10
CA LYS A 39 -6.62 6.58 -9.34
C LYS A 39 -6.62 5.90 -7.99
N TYR A 40 -6.48 6.69 -6.93
CA TYR A 40 -6.41 6.17 -5.58
C TYR A 40 -7.78 6.20 -4.92
N SER A 41 -8.16 5.14 -4.21
CA SER A 41 -9.34 5.13 -3.36
C SER A 41 -9.20 4.19 -2.18
N TRP A 42 -9.94 4.43 -1.11
CA TRP A 42 -9.90 3.57 0.07
C TRP A 42 -11.20 3.58 0.86
N THR A 43 -11.37 2.56 1.69
CA THR A 43 -12.48 2.43 2.65
C THR A 43 -12.34 3.38 3.83
N ASP A 44 -13.42 3.55 4.60
CA ASP A 44 -13.49 4.43 5.77
C ASP A 44 -12.40 4.14 6.82
N GLY A 45 -12.11 5.15 7.65
CA GLY A 45 -11.15 5.08 8.77
C GLY A 45 -9.76 5.62 8.45
N VAL A 46 -9.49 5.97 7.19
CA VAL A 46 -8.24 6.65 6.80
C VAL A 46 -8.28 8.13 7.20
N LEU A 47 -7.25 8.54 7.92
CA LEU A 47 -7.03 9.91 8.37
C LEU A 47 -6.20 10.71 7.35
N SER A 48 -5.20 10.07 6.74
CA SER A 48 -4.36 10.69 5.71
C SER A 48 -3.64 9.66 4.85
N VAL A 49 -3.35 10.04 3.60
CA VAL A 49 -2.47 9.28 2.70
C VAL A 49 -1.41 10.24 2.18
N ILE A 50 -0.15 10.00 2.55
CA ILE A 50 0.98 10.86 2.25
C ILE A 50 1.98 10.10 1.39
N ARG A 51 2.22 10.60 0.18
CA ARG A 51 3.32 10.17 -0.67
C ARG A 51 4.57 10.95 -0.30
N HIS A 52 5.68 10.25 -0.21
CA HIS A 52 6.99 10.82 0.07
C HIS A 52 7.81 10.88 -1.22
N THR A 53 8.40 12.05 -1.46
CA THR A 53 9.24 12.31 -2.63
C THR A 53 10.49 13.08 -2.20
N ASP A 54 11.51 13.14 -3.07
CA ASP A 54 12.70 13.97 -2.82
C ASP A 54 12.37 15.46 -2.62
N ASN A 55 11.22 15.92 -3.15
CA ASN A 55 10.75 17.30 -3.02
C ASN A 55 9.88 17.52 -1.78
N GLY A 56 9.68 16.50 -0.95
CA GLY A 56 8.86 16.53 0.26
C GLY A 56 7.60 15.66 0.15
N GLU A 57 6.66 15.93 1.05
CA GLU A 57 5.42 15.18 1.22
C GLU A 57 4.29 15.71 0.33
N GLN A 58 3.52 14.79 -0.24
CA GLN A 58 2.35 15.09 -1.07
C GLN A 58 1.15 14.32 -0.55
N GLN A 59 0.07 15.03 -0.22
CA GLN A 59 -1.17 14.38 0.20
C GLN A 59 -1.95 13.85 -1.01
N ILE A 60 -2.39 12.60 -0.93
CA ILE A 60 -3.30 11.98 -1.90
C ILE A 60 -4.72 12.09 -1.38
N GLU A 61 -5.66 12.40 -2.28
CA GLU A 61 -7.09 12.53 -1.97
C GLU A 61 -7.87 11.27 -2.38
N ASN A 62 -8.86 10.89 -1.58
CA ASN A 62 -9.69 9.71 -1.85
C ASN A 62 -10.51 9.90 -3.13
N GLY A 63 -10.44 8.94 -4.04
CA GLY A 63 -11.16 8.92 -5.31
C GLY A 63 -10.55 9.80 -6.40
N LYS A 64 -9.36 10.38 -6.16
CA LYS A 64 -8.66 11.26 -7.10
C LYS A 64 -7.47 10.57 -7.75
N SER A 65 -7.06 11.10 -8.89
CA SER A 65 -5.82 10.68 -9.55
C SER A 65 -4.63 11.43 -8.98
N ALA A 66 -3.53 10.70 -8.80
CA ALA A 66 -2.22 11.23 -8.43
C ALA A 66 -1.14 10.41 -9.16
N ASP A 67 0.12 10.83 -9.05
CA ASP A 67 1.25 10.11 -9.67
C ASP A 67 1.27 8.64 -9.26
N ALA A 68 1.54 7.75 -10.22
CA ALA A 68 1.61 6.32 -9.98
C ALA A 68 2.77 5.95 -9.05
N ILE A 69 2.47 5.10 -8.05
CA ILE A 69 3.42 4.61 -7.05
C ILE A 69 3.74 3.13 -7.29
N PHE A 70 2.76 2.36 -7.78
CA PHE A 70 2.86 0.93 -7.97
C PHE A 70 3.13 0.61 -9.43
N PHE A 71 4.17 -0.19 -9.66
CA PHE A 71 4.65 -0.59 -10.98
C PHE A 71 4.94 -2.09 -10.98
N ASP A 72 4.73 -2.70 -12.14
CA ASP A 72 5.03 -4.12 -12.35
C ASP A 72 6.52 -4.41 -12.14
N ASN A 73 6.82 -5.63 -11.72
CA ASN A 73 8.18 -6.14 -11.51
C ASN A 73 9.01 -5.32 -10.49
N ALA A 74 8.36 -4.71 -9.52
CA ALA A 74 8.97 -4.05 -8.39
C ALA A 74 8.53 -4.67 -7.06
N ASP A 75 9.45 -4.71 -6.11
CA ASP A 75 9.17 -5.14 -4.75
C ASP A 75 8.79 -3.93 -3.89
N TYR A 76 7.65 -4.04 -3.23
CA TYR A 76 7.11 -3.08 -2.29
C TYR A 76 7.02 -3.72 -0.90
N PRO A 77 8.06 -3.59 -0.06
CA PRO A 77 7.93 -3.91 1.36
C PRO A 77 6.81 -3.10 1.99
N ILE A 78 5.96 -3.78 2.76
CA ILE A 78 4.83 -3.18 3.48
C ILE A 78 4.95 -3.51 4.95
N TRP A 79 4.77 -2.49 5.77
CA TRP A 79 4.69 -2.56 7.21
C TRP A 79 3.35 -1.98 7.65
N VAL A 80 2.59 -2.73 8.44
CA VAL A 80 1.34 -2.26 9.03
C VAL A 80 1.48 -2.38 10.54
N GLU A 81 1.65 -1.25 11.20
CA GLU A 81 1.74 -1.13 12.65
C GLU A 81 0.35 -0.85 13.20
N PHE A 82 -0.26 -1.86 13.79
CA PHE A 82 -1.60 -1.76 14.38
C PHE A 82 -1.54 -1.23 15.81
N GLU A 83 -2.63 -0.57 16.21
CA GLU A 83 -2.86 -0.21 17.61
C GLU A 83 -2.96 -1.46 18.52
N ASP A 84 -2.59 -1.31 19.80
CA ASP A 84 -2.49 -2.42 20.77
C ASP A 84 -3.79 -3.22 20.97
N TYR A 85 -4.94 -2.64 20.62
CA TYR A 85 -6.23 -3.33 20.73
C TYR A 85 -6.53 -4.27 19.56
N VAL A 86 -5.72 -4.26 18.49
CA VAL A 86 -5.82 -5.18 17.38
C VAL A 86 -5.08 -6.47 17.74
N MET A 87 -5.83 -7.56 17.78
CA MET A 87 -5.35 -8.83 18.30
C MET A 87 -4.74 -9.73 17.23
N ASP A 88 -5.19 -9.58 15.99
CA ASP A 88 -4.76 -10.40 14.86
C ASP A 88 -4.99 -9.65 13.55
N ALA A 89 -4.14 -9.90 12.55
CA ALA A 89 -4.26 -9.30 11.23
C ALA A 89 -3.65 -10.20 10.15
N GLN A 90 -4.21 -10.12 8.95
CA GLN A 90 -3.70 -10.82 7.78
C GLN A 90 -3.84 -9.94 6.53
N PHE A 91 -2.98 -10.22 5.56
CA PHE A 91 -3.22 -9.75 4.21
C PHE A 91 -4.47 -10.49 3.67
N GLY A 92 -5.41 -9.76 3.10
CA GLY A 92 -6.71 -10.26 2.69
C GLY A 92 -6.75 -10.69 1.23
N SER A 93 -5.71 -11.36 0.74
CA SER A 93 -5.65 -11.83 -0.65
C SER A 93 -6.46 -13.12 -0.85
N GLU A 94 -7.18 -13.21 -1.97
CA GLU A 94 -7.79 -14.47 -2.44
C GLU A 94 -6.76 -15.53 -2.83
N LEU A 95 -5.53 -15.11 -3.19
CA LEU A 95 -4.43 -16.01 -3.49
C LEU A 95 -3.67 -16.34 -2.20
N GLN A 96 -3.76 -17.60 -1.79
CA GLN A 96 -3.11 -18.13 -0.58
C GLN A 96 -1.61 -17.81 -0.50
N GLY A 97 -0.92 -17.76 -1.65
CA GLY A 97 0.52 -17.49 -1.74
C GLY A 97 0.95 -16.06 -1.38
N ASP A 98 0.06 -15.05 -1.41
CA ASP A 98 0.42 -13.72 -0.90
C ASP A 98 0.30 -13.64 0.60
N ASN A 99 -0.71 -14.31 1.18
CA ASN A 99 -0.90 -14.33 2.62
C ASN A 99 0.31 -14.98 3.32
N GLU A 100 0.96 -15.94 2.66
CA GLU A 100 2.21 -16.56 3.12
C GLU A 100 3.42 -15.60 3.12
N ARG A 101 3.38 -14.52 2.33
CA ARG A 101 4.45 -13.50 2.30
C ARG A 101 4.30 -12.46 3.40
N PHE A 102 3.17 -12.46 4.11
CA PHE A 102 2.92 -11.57 5.22
C PHE A 102 2.97 -12.33 6.54
N THR A 103 3.64 -11.76 7.54
CA THR A 103 3.69 -12.30 8.90
C THR A 103 3.17 -11.25 9.86
N PHE A 104 2.18 -11.63 10.66
CA PHE A 104 1.71 -10.82 11.79
C PHE A 104 2.43 -11.23 13.07
N ARG A 105 3.11 -10.28 13.70
CA ARG A 105 3.78 -10.50 14.98
C ARG A 105 3.90 -9.19 15.76
N ARG A 106 3.55 -9.22 17.05
CA ARG A 106 3.66 -8.06 17.96
C ARG A 106 2.99 -6.80 17.39
N HIS A 107 1.75 -6.92 16.93
CA HIS A 107 0.96 -5.84 16.34
C HIS A 107 1.50 -5.29 15.01
N ILE A 108 2.48 -5.96 14.40
CA ILE A 108 3.03 -5.58 13.10
C ILE A 108 2.71 -6.67 12.09
N LEU A 109 2.02 -6.31 11.01
CA LEU A 109 1.90 -7.14 9.81
C LEU A 109 2.94 -6.66 8.80
N ALA A 110 3.90 -7.51 8.46
CA ALA A 110 4.98 -7.16 7.54
C ALA A 110 5.08 -8.17 6.40
N GLY A 111 5.37 -7.69 5.20
CA GLY A 111 5.54 -8.52 4.01
C GLY A 111 5.99 -7.70 2.81
N PHE A 112 5.87 -8.26 1.62
CA PHE A 112 6.23 -7.59 0.37
C PHE A 112 5.22 -7.90 -0.72
N LEU A 113 4.84 -6.87 -1.46
CA LEU A 113 4.06 -6.99 -2.68
C LEU A 113 4.98 -6.95 -3.88
N ASN A 114 4.77 -7.91 -4.78
CA ASN A 114 5.37 -7.93 -6.10
C ASN A 114 4.27 -8.36 -7.06
N TYR A 115 3.82 -7.43 -7.88
CA TYR A 115 2.68 -7.62 -8.79
C TYR A 115 3.04 -8.41 -10.07
N GLY A 116 4.30 -8.85 -10.20
CA GLY A 116 4.75 -9.72 -11.30
C GLY A 116 4.29 -9.23 -12.67
N ASN A 117 3.70 -10.14 -13.45
CA ASN A 117 2.99 -9.84 -14.71
C ASN A 117 1.46 -9.96 -14.54
N GLU A 118 0.96 -9.94 -13.30
CA GLU A 118 -0.47 -10.09 -13.03
C GLU A 118 -1.18 -8.74 -13.25
N ILE A 119 -1.53 -8.51 -14.52
CA ILE A 119 -2.33 -7.36 -14.95
C ILE A 119 -3.66 -7.38 -14.19
N GLY A 120 -3.92 -6.34 -13.40
CA GLY A 120 -5.23 -6.10 -12.78
C GLY A 120 -5.24 -6.03 -11.25
N ARG A 121 -4.12 -6.32 -10.56
CA ARG A 121 -4.04 -6.08 -9.12
C ARG A 121 -3.75 -4.63 -8.83
N SER A 122 -4.80 -3.94 -8.42
CA SER A 122 -4.81 -2.52 -8.09
C SER A 122 -5.11 -2.31 -6.60
N GLU A 123 -5.05 -3.35 -5.75
CA GLU A 123 -5.55 -3.23 -4.37
C GLU A 123 -4.66 -3.88 -3.31
N ILE A 124 -4.61 -3.24 -2.14
CA ILE A 124 -4.14 -3.76 -0.87
C ILE A 124 -5.37 -4.00 -0.01
N HIS A 125 -5.59 -5.25 0.38
CA HIS A 125 -6.69 -5.64 1.26
C HIS A 125 -6.12 -6.19 2.57
N LEU A 126 -6.62 -5.68 3.69
CA LEU A 126 -6.29 -6.16 5.03
C LEU A 126 -7.56 -6.67 5.71
N ILE A 127 -7.43 -7.77 6.45
CA ILE A 127 -8.46 -8.28 7.35
C ILE A 127 -7.85 -8.34 8.74
N TYR A 128 -8.47 -7.70 9.72
CA TYR A 128 -7.94 -7.62 11.08
C TYR A 128 -9.02 -7.68 12.14
N LYS A 129 -8.65 -8.19 13.31
CA LYS A 129 -9.56 -8.48 14.41
C LYS A 129 -9.31 -7.51 15.56
N THR A 130 -10.33 -6.73 15.90
CA THR A 130 -10.37 -5.96 17.15
C THR A 130 -11.06 -6.77 18.24
N LYS A 131 -11.09 -6.25 19.47
CA LYS A 131 -11.84 -6.86 20.59
C LYS A 131 -13.33 -7.04 20.28
N GLU A 132 -13.90 -6.19 19.44
CA GLU A 132 -15.34 -6.14 19.20
C GLU A 132 -15.77 -6.87 17.93
N LYS A 133 -14.98 -6.79 16.86
CA LYS A 133 -15.38 -7.32 15.55
C LYS A 133 -14.18 -7.56 14.62
N LEU A 134 -14.45 -8.37 13.59
CA LEU A 134 -13.62 -8.45 12.41
C LEU A 134 -13.85 -7.19 11.55
N LYS A 135 -12.77 -6.58 11.08
CA LYS A 135 -12.78 -5.42 10.17
C LYS A 135 -11.98 -5.75 8.92
N SER A 136 -12.28 -5.02 7.84
CA SER A 136 -11.55 -5.06 6.59
C SER A 136 -11.17 -3.66 6.17
N PHE A 137 -10.04 -3.54 5.48
CA PHE A 137 -9.56 -2.29 4.89
C PHE A 137 -9.13 -2.55 3.45
N THR A 138 -9.57 -1.71 2.52
CA THR A 138 -9.14 -1.79 1.11
C THR A 138 -8.55 -0.45 0.69
N PHE A 139 -7.38 -0.51 0.04
CA PHE A 139 -6.74 0.61 -0.63
C PHE A 139 -6.49 0.24 -2.09
N SER A 140 -7.11 0.98 -3.01
CA SER A 140 -7.02 0.77 -4.46
C SER A 140 -6.17 1.87 -5.12
N PHE A 141 -5.47 1.53 -6.22
CA PHE A 141 -4.53 2.39 -6.97
C PHE A 141 -4.48 2.08 -8.47
#